data_AF-A0A957MCK0-F1
#
_entry.id   AF-A0A957MCK0-F1
#
_cell.length_a   1.000
_cell.length_b   1.000
_cell.length_c   1.000
_cell.angle_alpha   90.00
_cell.angle_beta   90.00
_cell.angle_gamma   90.00
#
_symmetry.space_group_name_H-M   'P 1'
#
loop_
_entity.id
_entity.type
_entity.pdbx_description
1 polymer ?
#
loop_
_entity_poly.entity_id
_entity_poly.type
_entity_poly.pdbx_seq_one_letter_code
_entity_poly.pdbx_strand_id
1 'polypeptide(L)'
;ALRQYDECVRILRAELDAPPDAATEALARAIRSGEIGAVESLRLDAAMVAPHPAPATNLPARMNRLIGRAAHLDAVVARLRRPDTRLLTLTGPGGVGKTSLGMAAAGELLPDFADGV
;
A
#
# COMPACT_ATOMS: atom_id res chain seq x y z
N ALA A 1 5.41 10.30 -17.26
CA ALA A 1 6.04 10.45 -15.94
C ALA A 1 6.48 11.90 -15.69
N LEU A 2 7.47 12.44 -16.42
CA LEU A 2 8.04 13.78 -16.12
C LEU A 2 7.03 14.94 -16.21
N ARG A 3 6.10 14.94 -17.18
CA ARG A 3 5.03 15.96 -17.24
C ARG A 3 4.19 16.04 -15.94
N GLN A 4 3.91 14.90 -15.33
CA GLN A 4 3.16 14.86 -14.07
C GLN A 4 4.00 15.37 -12.90
N TYR A 5 5.30 15.05 -12.88
CA TYR A 5 6.23 15.59 -11.90
C TYR A 5 6.30 17.11 -11.98
N ASP A 6 6.43 17.69 -13.18
CA ASP A 6 6.50 19.14 -13.37
C ASP A 6 5.20 19.83 -12.89
N GLU A 7 4.04 19.22 -13.14
CA GLU A 7 2.75 19.73 -12.64
C GLU A 7 2.65 19.66 -11.11
N CYS A 8 3.09 18.56 -10.49
CA CYS A 8 3.16 18.46 -9.03
C CYS A 8 4.10 19.51 -8.42
N VAL A 9 5.27 19.77 -9.05
CA VAL A 9 6.19 20.82 -8.59
C VAL A 9 5.53 22.20 -8.64
N ARG A 10 4.77 22.49 -9.70
CA ARG A 10 4.02 23.74 -9.83
C ARG A 10 3.01 23.90 -8.70
N ILE A 11 2.24 22.86 -8.39
CA ILE A 11 1.23 22.86 -7.32
C ILE A 11 1.89 23.04 -5.95
N LEU A 12 2.94 22.27 -5.64
CA LEU A 12 3.65 22.36 -4.35
C LEU A 12 4.17 23.77 -4.07
N ARG A 13 4.74 24.42 -5.09
CA ARG A 13 5.22 25.80 -4.95
C ARG A 13 4.08 26.80 -4.81
N ALA A 14 3.02 26.64 -5.60
CA ALA A 14 1.90 27.58 -5.60
C ALA A 14 1.05 27.51 -4.33
N GLU A 15 0.87 26.32 -3.76
CA GLU A 15 -0.07 26.09 -2.66
C GLU A 15 0.62 25.92 -1.29
N LEU A 16 1.85 25.41 -1.26
CA LEU A 16 2.52 25.03 -0.02
C LEU A 16 3.87 25.74 0.20
N ASP A 17 4.30 26.58 -0.75
CA ASP A 17 5.63 27.24 -0.78
C ASP A 17 6.78 26.27 -0.45
N ALA A 18 6.63 25.02 -0.88
CA ALA A 18 7.53 23.92 -0.55
C ALA A 18 8.13 23.32 -1.82
N PRO A 19 9.43 22.95 -1.81
CA PRO A 19 9.99 22.13 -2.87
C PRO A 19 9.54 20.67 -2.74
N PRO A 20 9.65 19.87 -3.81
CA PRO A 20 9.55 18.42 -3.70
C PRO A 20 10.61 17.85 -2.74
N ASP A 21 10.32 16.68 -2.16
CA ASP A 21 11.31 15.97 -1.33
C ASP A 21 12.55 15.57 -2.14
N ALA A 22 13.72 15.55 -1.49
CA ALA A 22 15.02 15.28 -2.10
C ALA A 22 15.08 13.93 -2.84
N ALA A 23 14.41 12.89 -2.33
CA ALA A 23 14.35 11.59 -3.00
C ALA A 23 13.52 11.66 -4.29
N THR A 24 12.47 12.47 -4.30
CA THR A 24 11.61 12.70 -5.49
C THR A 24 12.39 13.45 -6.57
N GLU A 25 13.16 14.47 -6.20
CA GLU A 25 14.01 15.21 -7.13
C GLU A 25 15.12 14.32 -7.72
N ALA A 26 15.76 13.50 -6.88
CA ALA A 26 16.79 12.57 -7.33
C ALA A 26 16.26 11.58 -8.37
N LEU A 27 15.06 11.02 -8.14
CA LEU A 27 14.40 10.15 -9.09
C LEU A 27 14.05 10.88 -10.39
N ALA A 28 13.54 12.11 -10.32
CA ALA A 28 13.23 12.91 -11.51
C ALA A 28 14.48 13.23 -12.34
N ARG A 29 15.62 13.48 -11.69
CA ARG A 29 16.92 13.65 -12.37
C ARG A 29 17.34 12.36 -13.08
N ALA A 30 17.28 11.21 -12.40
CA ALA A 30 17.61 9.92 -12.99
C ALA A 30 16.72 9.54 -14.19
N ILE A 31 15.43 9.91 -14.14
CA ILE A 31 14.51 9.71 -15.28
C ILE A 31 14.90 10.60 -16.47
N ARG A 32 15.29 11.87 -16.22
CA ARG A 32 15.73 12.79 -17.29
C ARG A 32 17.06 12.39 -17.90
N SER A 33 17.99 11.86 -17.10
CA SER A 33 19.30 11.39 -17.57
C SER A 33 19.25 10.03 -18.28
N GLY A 34 18.11 9.33 -18.22
CA GLY A 34 17.97 7.98 -18.81
C GLY A 34 18.65 6.88 -17.97
N GLU A 35 19.11 7.20 -16.76
CA GLU A 35 19.88 6.30 -15.88
C GLU A 35 18.99 5.36 -15.05
N ILE A 36 17.68 5.30 -15.34
CA ILE A 36 16.76 4.40 -14.63
C ILE A 36 17.16 2.92 -14.79
N GLY A 37 17.83 2.56 -15.88
CA GLY A 37 18.31 1.18 -16.09
C GLY A 37 19.22 0.67 -14.97
N ALA A 38 19.96 1.54 -14.27
CA ALA A 38 20.85 1.15 -13.18
C ALA A 38 20.14 0.94 -11.82
N VAL A 39 18.98 1.59 -11.59
CA VAL A 39 18.15 1.32 -10.39
C VAL A 39 17.35 0.02 -10.52
N GLU A 40 17.18 -0.50 -11.74
CA GLU A 40 16.71 -1.87 -11.96
C GLU A 40 17.82 -2.89 -11.66
N SER A 41 19.08 -2.59 -12.01
CA SER A 41 20.25 -3.42 -11.68
C SER A 41 20.49 -3.53 -10.16
N LEU A 42 20.31 -2.43 -9.42
CA LEU A 42 20.40 -2.44 -7.94
C LEU A 42 19.30 -3.26 -7.24
N ARG A 43 18.18 -3.56 -7.93
CA ARG A 43 17.15 -4.47 -7.40
C ARG A 43 17.50 -5.95 -7.58
N LEU A 44 18.32 -6.27 -8.58
CA LEU A 44 18.71 -7.66 -8.89
C LEU A 44 19.79 -8.17 -7.93
N ASP A 45 20.63 -7.30 -7.38
CA ASP A 45 21.68 -7.70 -6.41
C ASP A 45 21.16 -7.82 -4.97
N ALA A 46 20.01 -7.22 -4.65
CA ALA A 46 19.38 -7.33 -3.32
C ALA A 46 18.62 -8.65 -3.10
N ALA A 47 18.48 -9.47 -4.14
CA ALA A 47 17.84 -10.77 -4.07
C ALA A 47 18.81 -11.89 -3.65
N MET A 48 19.69 -11.64 -2.67
CA MET A 48 20.13 -12.72 -1.81
C MET A 48 18.90 -13.17 -1.01
N VAL A 49 18.33 -14.30 -1.42
CA VAL A 49 17.19 -14.96 -0.77
C VAL A 49 17.63 -15.41 0.63
N ALA A 50 17.61 -14.48 1.59
CA ALA A 50 17.40 -14.87 2.96
C ALA A 50 16.02 -15.52 3.03
N PRO A 51 15.86 -16.69 3.67
CA PRO A 51 14.55 -17.30 3.84
C PRO A 51 13.64 -16.25 4.47
N HIS A 52 12.64 -15.81 3.71
CA HIS A 52 11.64 -14.89 4.24
C HIS A 52 10.99 -15.64 5.39
N PRO A 53 11.04 -15.12 6.63
CA PRO A 53 10.40 -15.80 7.75
C PRO A 53 8.96 -16.07 7.34
N ALA A 54 8.53 -17.33 7.50
CA ALA A 54 7.16 -17.70 7.21
C ALA A 54 6.24 -16.72 7.93
N PRO A 55 5.21 -16.18 7.27
CA PRO A 55 4.31 -15.24 7.92
C PRO A 55 3.77 -15.90 9.19
N ALA A 56 3.78 -15.16 10.30
CA ALA A 56 3.32 -15.65 11.61
C ALA A 56 1.81 -16.00 11.62
N THR A 57 1.11 -15.73 10.53
CA THR A 57 -0.33 -15.89 10.34
C THR A 57 -0.58 -16.40 8.92
N ASN A 58 -1.80 -16.84 8.64
CA ASN A 58 -2.24 -17.26 7.30
C ASN A 58 -2.51 -16.07 6.34
N LEU A 59 -2.30 -14.82 6.77
CA LEU A 59 -2.43 -13.66 5.91
C LEU A 59 -1.22 -13.51 4.98
N PRO A 60 -1.45 -13.27 3.67
CA PRO A 60 -0.42 -12.79 2.76
C PRO A 60 0.28 -11.54 3.30
N ALA A 61 1.59 -11.42 3.03
CA ALA A 61 2.36 -10.23 3.35
C ALA A 61 1.66 -8.98 2.77
N ARG A 62 1.41 -7.99 3.64
CA ARG A 62 0.61 -6.82 3.29
C ARG A 62 1.37 -5.95 2.28
N MET A 63 0.95 -5.98 1.01
CA MET A 63 1.70 -5.34 -0.07
C MET A 63 1.63 -3.81 -0.09
N ASN A 64 0.64 -3.15 0.55
CA ASN A 64 0.53 -1.68 0.54
C ASN A 64 -0.26 -1.13 1.75
N ARG A 65 0.05 0.12 2.14
CA ARG A 65 -0.71 0.88 3.17
C ARG A 65 -2.11 1.23 2.64
N LEU A 66 -3.15 1.04 3.46
CA LEU A 66 -4.53 1.39 3.13
C LEU A 66 -4.75 2.90 3.35
N ILE A 67 -5.10 3.65 2.30
CA ILE A 67 -5.25 5.12 2.33
C ILE A 67 -6.72 5.51 2.24
N GLY A 68 -7.17 6.44 3.09
CA GLY A 68 -8.50 7.06 2.98
C GLY A 68 -9.70 6.13 3.23
N ARG A 69 -9.48 4.98 3.87
CA ARG A 69 -10.51 3.94 4.06
C ARG A 69 -10.73 3.55 5.53
N ALA A 70 -10.29 4.35 6.49
CA ALA A 70 -10.45 4.08 7.92
C ALA A 70 -11.90 3.78 8.30
N ALA A 71 -12.85 4.66 7.95
CA ALA A 71 -14.27 4.46 8.27
C ALA A 71 -14.87 3.17 7.66
N HIS A 72 -14.39 2.76 6.47
CA HIS A 72 -14.84 1.50 5.87
C HIS A 72 -14.25 0.29 6.58
N LEU A 73 -12.99 0.38 7.02
CA LEU A 73 -12.31 -0.65 7.80
C LEU A 73 -13.02 -0.88 9.13
N ASP A 74 -13.27 0.21 9.87
CA ASP A 74 -13.99 0.18 11.15
C ASP A 74 -15.38 -0.47 10.98
N ALA A 75 -16.11 -0.11 9.93
CA ALA A 75 -17.45 -0.65 9.65
C ALA A 75 -17.44 -2.15 9.27
N VAL A 76 -16.36 -2.63 8.65
CA VAL A 76 -16.17 -4.05 8.32
C VAL A 76 -15.82 -4.84 9.56
N VAL A 77 -14.84 -4.39 10.33
CA VAL A 77 -14.40 -5.03 11.58
C VAL A 77 -15.54 -5.09 12.59
N ALA A 78 -16.28 -4.00 12.78
CA ALA A 78 -17.43 -3.96 13.66
C ALA A 78 -18.55 -4.93 13.26
N ARG A 79 -18.75 -5.18 11.95
CA ARG A 79 -19.71 -6.18 11.47
C ARG A 79 -19.21 -7.59 11.72
N LEU A 80 -17.96 -7.89 11.41
CA LEU A 80 -17.37 -9.22 11.57
C LEU A 80 -17.23 -9.65 13.04
N ARG A 81 -17.11 -8.70 13.97
CA ARG A 81 -17.15 -8.97 15.42
C ARG A 81 -18.52 -9.39 15.94
N ARG A 82 -19.59 -9.21 15.16
CA ARG A 82 -20.91 -9.62 15.61
C ARG A 82 -21.05 -11.13 15.52
N PRO A 83 -21.52 -11.81 16.58
CA PRO A 83 -21.62 -13.27 16.61
C PRO A 83 -22.62 -13.84 15.60
N ASP A 84 -23.54 -13.03 15.07
CA ASP A 84 -24.51 -13.41 14.04
C ASP A 84 -23.98 -13.25 12.60
N THR A 85 -22.84 -12.58 12.41
CA THR A 85 -22.27 -12.32 11.09
C THR A 85 -21.36 -13.47 10.65
N ARG A 86 -21.92 -14.41 9.89
CA ARG A 86 -21.17 -15.56 9.35
C ARG A 86 -20.48 -15.30 8.01
N LEU A 87 -20.97 -14.32 7.25
CA LEU A 87 -20.46 -13.97 5.93
C LEU A 87 -20.66 -12.48 5.69
N LEU A 88 -19.60 -11.80 5.24
CA LEU A 88 -19.65 -10.41 4.81
C LEU A 88 -19.06 -10.30 3.39
N THR A 89 -19.85 -9.78 2.46
CA THR A 89 -19.41 -9.59 1.07
C THR A 89 -19.07 -8.11 0.83
N LEU A 90 -17.84 -7.85 0.35
CA LEU A 90 -17.44 -6.53 -0.12
C LEU A 90 -17.72 -6.43 -1.63
N THR A 91 -18.58 -5.49 -2.01
CA THR A 91 -18.95 -5.25 -3.42
C THR A 91 -18.45 -3.89 -3.90
N GLY A 92 -18.35 -3.72 -5.22
CA GLY A 92 -17.92 -2.48 -5.86
C GLY A 92 -17.10 -2.70 -7.12
N PRO A 93 -16.80 -1.63 -7.89
CA PRO A 93 -16.08 -1.71 -9.16
C PRO A 93 -14.72 -2.43 -9.10
N GLY A 94 -14.23 -2.88 -10.24
CA GLY A 94 -12.87 -3.42 -10.36
C GLY A 94 -11.82 -2.40 -9.87
N GLY A 95 -10.78 -2.86 -9.19
CA GLY A 95 -9.69 -1.99 -8.74
C GLY A 95 -9.98 -1.06 -7.55
N VAL A 96 -11.22 -1.01 -7.02
CA VAL A 96 -11.58 -0.09 -5.90
C VAL A 96 -10.94 -0.43 -4.54
N GLY A 97 -10.14 -1.51 -4.46
CA GLY A 97 -9.39 -1.87 -3.25
C GLY A 97 -10.14 -2.79 -2.26
N LYS A 98 -11.18 -3.52 -2.70
CA LYS A 98 -11.94 -4.46 -1.84
C LYS A 98 -11.06 -5.52 -1.19
N THR A 99 -10.17 -6.13 -1.97
CA THR A 99 -9.21 -7.12 -1.47
C THR A 99 -8.27 -6.49 -0.45
N SER A 100 -7.76 -5.28 -0.72
CA SER A 100 -6.91 -4.55 0.22
C SER A 100 -7.64 -4.19 1.52
N LEU A 101 -8.92 -3.85 1.45
CA LEU A 101 -9.77 -3.61 2.62
C LEU A 101 -10.02 -4.89 3.43
N GLY A 102 -10.34 -6.00 2.77
CA GLY A 102 -10.51 -7.31 3.44
C GLY A 102 -9.24 -7.77 4.14
N MET A 103 -8.09 -7.65 3.46
CA MET A 103 -6.77 -7.94 4.06
C MET A 103 -6.45 -7.04 5.25
N ALA A 104 -6.85 -5.76 5.20
CA ALA A 104 -6.69 -4.86 6.34
C ALA A 104 -7.56 -5.28 7.53
N ALA A 105 -8.83 -5.62 7.27
CA ALA A 105 -9.77 -6.05 8.31
C ALA A 105 -9.32 -7.36 8.96
N ALA A 106 -8.88 -8.36 8.17
CA ALA A 106 -8.34 -9.60 8.69
C ALA A 106 -7.13 -9.35 9.61
N GLY A 107 -6.26 -8.39 9.27
CA GLY A 107 -5.15 -7.99 10.12
C GLY A 107 -5.58 -7.40 11.48
N GLU A 108 -6.67 -6.63 11.53
CA GLU A 108 -7.22 -6.08 12.79
C GLU A 108 -7.97 -7.13 13.63
N LEU A 109 -8.50 -8.16 12.96
CA LEU A 109 -9.26 -9.24 13.59
C LEU A 109 -8.39 -10.40 14.08
N LEU A 110 -7.10 -10.44 13.73
CA LEU A 110 -6.15 -11.46 14.20
C LEU A 110 -6.25 -11.77 15.72
N PRO A 111 -6.37 -10.78 16.63
CA PRO A 111 -6.50 -11.05 18.06
C PRO A 111 -7.84 -11.71 18.46
N ASP A 112 -8.87 -11.58 17.62
CA ASP A 112 -10.23 -12.04 17.91
C ASP A 112 -10.44 -13.52 17.53
N PHE A 113 -9.58 -14.07 16.64
CA PHE A 113 -9.70 -15.43 16.13
C PHE A 113 -8.42 -16.25 16.38
N ALA A 114 -8.43 -17.04 17.45
CA ALA A 114 -7.28 -17.86 17.86
C ALA A 114 -6.86 -18.92 16.83
N ASP A 115 -7.80 -19.39 16.01
CA ASP A 115 -7.58 -20.39 14.96
C ASP A 115 -7.13 -19.77 13.62
N GLY A 116 -6.93 -18.44 13.58
CA GLY A 116 -6.58 -17.68 12.38
C GLY A 116 -7.78 -16.99 11.70
N VAL A 117 -7.50 -16.30 10.59
CA VAL A 117 -8.44 -15.39 9.87
C VAL A 117 -8.42 -15.59 8.37
#